data_AF-A0A7V4IWG5-F1
#
_entry.id   AF-A0A7V4IWG5-F1
#
_cell.length_a   1.000
_cell.length_b   1.000
_cell.length_c   1.000
_cell.angle_alpha   90.00
_cell.angle_beta   90.00
_cell.angle_gamma   90.00
#
_symmetry.space_group_name_H-M   'P 1'
#
loop_
_entity.id
_entity.type
_entity.pdbx_description
1 polymer ?
#
loop_
_entity_poly.entity_id
_entity_poly.type
_entity_poly.pdbx_seq_one_letter_code
_entity_poly.pdbx_strand_id
1 'polypeptide(L)'
;MAGGRRFGRFVTVLGLAKMLDVDLSVVFRAGQALKLWAKPYIGPQKRLTENQCNLIADYIQRNNLSARADTAADAAPTQSDIDLPADTPLNVGTMQYRPMRHPVFYPADLPEQLERHQPVVRKRLTVALQHLAAEGRTTWVKGCKGSGNEGWRRSGLDGYAHYLCGAPKGSEPVRHLDLPQDAILIGAVREHDDHRP
;
A
#
# COMPACT_ATOMS: atom_id res chain seq x y z
N MET A 1 -25.87 36.65 4.04
CA MET A 1 -25.02 37.13 2.93
C MET A 1 -24.18 35.96 2.44
N ALA A 2 -24.70 35.17 1.50
CA ALA A 2 -24.07 33.94 1.02
C ALA A 2 -23.19 34.25 -0.21
N GLY A 3 -21.90 34.50 0.03
CA GLY A 3 -20.88 34.51 -1.03
C GLY A 3 -20.54 33.06 -1.40
N GLY A 4 -21.30 32.47 -2.31
CA GLY A 4 -21.06 31.09 -2.76
C GLY A 4 -19.70 30.97 -3.44
N ARG A 5 -18.78 30.19 -2.83
CA ARG A 5 -17.53 29.79 -3.48
C ARG A 5 -17.88 28.95 -4.71
N ARG A 6 -17.51 29.42 -5.91
CA ARG A 6 -17.70 28.64 -7.13
C ARG A 6 -16.61 27.58 -7.24
N PHE A 7 -16.97 26.32 -7.06
CA PHE A 7 -16.10 25.19 -7.35
C PHE A 7 -16.27 24.76 -8.81
N GLY A 8 -15.21 24.29 -9.46
CA GLY A 8 -15.31 23.76 -10.83
C GLY A 8 -16.26 22.55 -10.90
N ARG A 9 -16.75 22.23 -12.11
CA ARG A 9 -17.77 21.17 -12.36
C ARG A 9 -17.44 19.82 -11.70
N PHE A 10 -16.15 19.49 -11.56
CA PHE A 10 -15.67 18.39 -10.73
C PHE A 10 -14.33 18.77 -10.07
N VAL A 11 -14.29 18.76 -8.74
CA VAL A 11 -13.07 18.98 -7.94
C VAL A 11 -12.72 17.69 -7.21
N THR A 12 -11.46 17.28 -7.19
CA THR A 12 -11.05 16.10 -6.40
C THR A 12 -10.99 16.43 -4.91
N VAL A 13 -11.06 15.44 -4.03
CA VAL A 13 -10.87 15.66 -2.58
C VAL A 13 -9.56 16.41 -2.30
N LEU A 14 -8.48 16.01 -2.97
CA LEU A 14 -7.19 16.69 -2.89
C LEU A 14 -7.24 18.12 -3.46
N GLY A 15 -7.94 18.33 -4.57
CA GLY A 15 -8.15 19.67 -5.13
C GLY A 15 -8.91 20.58 -4.18
N LEU A 16 -9.94 20.05 -3.52
CA LEU A 16 -10.73 20.80 -2.54
C LEU A 16 -9.90 21.16 -1.31
N ALA A 17 -9.08 20.23 -0.80
CA ALA A 17 -8.16 20.49 0.30
C ALA A 17 -7.20 21.66 -0.02
N LYS A 18 -6.60 21.64 -1.23
CA LYS A 18 -5.73 22.72 -1.70
C LYS A 18 -6.47 24.05 -1.86
N MET A 19 -7.70 24.04 -2.38
CA MET A 19 -8.50 25.26 -2.56
C MET A 19 -8.96 25.89 -1.24
N LEU A 20 -9.15 25.07 -0.20
CA LEU A 20 -9.58 25.51 1.12
C LEU A 20 -8.40 25.79 2.07
N ASP A 21 -7.17 25.53 1.62
CA ASP A 21 -5.95 25.62 2.43
C ASP A 21 -6.04 24.82 3.75
N VAL A 22 -6.53 23.58 3.64
CA VAL A 22 -6.67 22.65 4.78
C VAL A 22 -6.01 21.31 4.46
N ASP A 23 -5.63 20.59 5.51
CA ASP A 23 -5.12 19.24 5.37
C ASP A 23 -6.17 18.30 4.75
N LEU A 24 -5.70 17.32 3.97
CA LEU A 24 -6.55 16.35 3.29
C LEU A 24 -7.42 15.56 4.28
N SER A 25 -6.93 15.29 5.50
CA SER A 25 -7.70 14.61 6.56
C SER A 25 -8.90 15.43 7.02
N VAL A 26 -8.85 16.76 6.94
CA VAL A 26 -9.95 17.65 7.34
C VAL A 26 -11.11 17.49 6.36
N VAL A 27 -10.81 17.45 5.06
CA VAL A 27 -11.81 17.21 4.01
C VAL A 27 -12.43 15.81 4.13
N PHE A 28 -11.62 14.79 4.44
CA PHE A 28 -12.13 13.44 4.68
C PHE A 28 -13.07 13.35 5.88
N ARG A 29 -12.66 13.91 7.03
CA ARG A 29 -13.46 13.95 8.27
C ARG A 29 -14.78 14.68 8.05
N ALA A 30 -14.74 15.84 7.39
CA ALA A 30 -15.94 16.61 7.05
C ALA A 30 -16.90 15.80 6.18
N GLY A 31 -16.42 15.15 5.12
CA GLY A 31 -17.28 14.34 4.28
C GLY A 31 -17.82 13.06 4.95
N GLN A 32 -17.09 12.51 5.93
CA GLN A 32 -17.56 11.37 6.72
C GLN A 32 -18.69 11.80 7.66
N ALA A 33 -18.52 12.94 8.35
CA ALA A 33 -19.57 13.50 9.21
C ALA A 33 -20.85 13.84 8.42
N LEU A 34 -20.69 14.32 7.18
CA LEU A 34 -21.79 14.61 6.26
C LEU A 34 -22.36 13.36 5.56
N LYS A 35 -21.85 12.16 5.86
CA LYS A 35 -22.25 10.88 5.22
C LYS A 35 -22.20 10.92 3.68
N LEU A 36 -21.26 11.67 3.11
CA LEU A 36 -21.09 11.79 1.65
C LEU A 36 -20.41 10.55 1.04
N TRP A 37 -19.85 9.68 1.89
CA TRP A 37 -19.11 8.48 1.50
C TRP A 37 -19.92 7.23 1.81
N ALA A 38 -20.05 6.30 0.86
CA ALA A 38 -20.64 4.97 1.09
C ALA A 38 -19.67 4.00 1.77
N LYS A 39 -18.37 4.32 1.80
CA LYS A 39 -17.30 3.53 2.42
C LYS A 39 -16.46 4.44 3.32
N PRO A 40 -15.88 3.93 4.41
CA PRO A 40 -15.11 4.72 5.38
C PRO A 40 -13.83 5.35 4.81
N TYR A 41 -13.32 4.83 3.67
CA TYR A 41 -12.22 5.44 2.94
C TYR A 41 -12.57 5.67 1.48
N ILE A 42 -12.26 6.86 0.99
CA ILE A 42 -12.34 7.26 -0.41
C ILE A 42 -10.97 7.81 -0.81
N GLY A 43 -10.50 7.49 -2.02
CA GLY A 43 -9.18 7.95 -2.46
C GLY A 43 -9.13 9.48 -2.65
N PRO A 44 -7.93 10.11 -2.55
CA PRO A 44 -7.73 11.54 -2.74
C PRO A 44 -8.19 12.07 -4.11
N GLN A 45 -8.25 11.18 -5.10
CA GLN A 45 -8.66 11.47 -6.47
C GLN A 45 -10.16 11.32 -6.71
N LYS A 46 -10.96 10.99 -5.68
CA LYS A 46 -12.42 10.93 -5.83
C LYS A 46 -12.93 12.31 -6.24
N ARG A 47 -13.71 12.36 -7.33
CA ARG A 47 -14.36 13.57 -7.82
C ARG A 47 -15.57 13.90 -6.95
N LEU A 48 -15.67 15.17 -6.58
CA LEU A 48 -16.76 15.76 -5.83
C LEU A 48 -17.58 16.65 -6.77
N THR A 49 -18.89 16.63 -6.59
CA THR A 49 -19.77 17.61 -7.24
C THR A 49 -19.63 18.97 -6.57
N GLU A 50 -20.02 20.04 -7.25
CA GLU A 50 -20.03 21.39 -6.69
C GLU A 50 -20.81 21.47 -5.37
N ASN A 51 -21.98 20.80 -5.31
CA ASN A 51 -22.78 20.73 -4.08
C ASN A 51 -22.03 20.04 -2.93
N GLN A 52 -21.31 18.95 -3.20
CA GLN A 52 -20.50 18.27 -2.19
C GLN A 52 -19.35 19.16 -1.70
N CYS A 53 -18.71 19.92 -2.59
CA CYS A 53 -17.66 20.86 -2.22
C CYS A 53 -18.19 21.96 -1.29
N ASN A 54 -19.37 22.52 -1.63
CA ASN A 54 -20.04 23.53 -0.81
C ASN A 54 -20.38 23.00 0.58
N LEU A 55 -21.00 21.82 0.67
CA LEU A 55 -21.36 21.21 1.95
C LEU A 55 -20.14 20.96 2.84
N ILE A 56 -19.04 20.47 2.25
CA ILE A 56 -17.79 20.23 2.98
C ILE A 56 -17.16 21.54 3.45
N ALA A 57 -17.07 22.55 2.58
CA ALA A 57 -16.51 23.86 2.92
C ALA A 57 -17.32 24.55 4.04
N ASP A 58 -18.65 24.51 3.95
CA ASP A 58 -19.54 25.01 5.00
C ASP A 58 -19.35 24.28 6.32
N TYR A 59 -19.24 22.95 6.28
CA TYR A 59 -19.04 22.15 7.48
C TYR A 59 -17.70 22.46 8.16
N ILE A 60 -16.62 22.57 7.38
CA ILE A 60 -15.29 22.95 7.86
C ILE A 60 -15.34 24.32 8.53
N GLN A 61 -15.98 25.30 7.87
CA GLN A 61 -16.09 26.66 8.39
C GLN A 61 -16.96 26.73 9.66
N ARG A 62 -18.12 26.06 9.68
CA ARG A 62 -19.02 26.04 10.85
C ARG A 62 -18.41 25.39 12.07
N ASN A 63 -17.58 24.36 11.87
CA ASN A 63 -16.95 23.61 12.95
C ASN A 63 -15.50 24.08 13.24
N ASN A 64 -15.07 25.20 12.64
CA ASN A 64 -13.73 25.76 12.80
C ASN A 64 -12.61 24.72 12.64
N LEU A 65 -12.78 23.80 11.68
CA LEU A 65 -11.81 22.75 11.41
C LEU A 65 -10.59 23.37 10.71
N SER A 66 -9.65 23.86 11.48
CA SER A 66 -8.35 24.29 10.98
C SER A 66 -7.35 23.15 11.04
N ALA A 67 -6.34 23.18 10.16
CA ALA A 67 -5.19 22.29 10.22
C ALA A 67 -4.38 22.60 11.49
N ARG A 68 -4.84 22.08 12.63
CA ARG A 68 -4.09 21.96 13.87
C ARG A 68 -4.71 20.83 14.69
N ALA A 69 -4.56 19.61 14.18
CA ALA A 69 -4.13 18.56 15.08
C ALA A 69 -2.60 18.68 15.03
N ASP A 70 -2.01 18.92 16.19
CA ASP A 70 -0.58 19.09 16.36
C ASP A 70 0.20 18.10 15.50
N THR A 71 1.24 18.62 14.85
CA THR A 71 2.47 17.86 14.62
C THR A 71 2.96 17.33 15.97
N ALA A 72 2.33 16.27 16.46
CA ALA A 72 2.97 15.21 17.22
C ALA A 72 3.49 14.18 16.21
N ALA A 73 4.21 14.68 15.20
CA ALA A 73 5.24 13.92 14.53
C ALA A 73 6.51 14.25 15.33
N ASP A 74 7.09 13.23 15.97
CA ASP A 74 8.34 13.23 16.75
C ASP A 74 8.30 13.44 18.27
N ALA A 75 7.13 13.48 18.91
CA ALA A 75 7.09 13.13 20.34
C ALA A 75 7.11 11.60 20.45
N ALA A 76 8.18 11.04 21.02
CA ALA A 76 8.17 9.66 21.48
C ALA A 76 6.92 9.47 22.36
N PRO A 77 6.17 8.34 22.22
CA PRO A 77 5.02 8.09 23.09
C PRO A 77 5.47 8.25 24.54
N THR A 78 4.85 9.20 25.25
CA THR A 78 5.10 9.36 26.67
C THR A 78 4.53 8.17 27.41
N GLN A 79 5.20 7.74 28.48
CA GLN A 79 4.86 6.53 29.23
C GLN A 79 3.40 6.51 29.74
N SER A 80 2.77 7.69 29.87
CA SER A 80 1.36 7.88 30.25
C SER A 80 0.34 7.44 29.19
N ASP A 81 0.73 7.26 27.93
CA ASP A 81 -0.20 6.78 26.88
C ASP A 81 -0.39 5.26 26.92
N ILE A 82 0.39 4.56 27.76
CA ILE A 82 0.35 3.11 27.97
C ILE A 82 0.04 2.82 29.44
N ASP A 83 -0.94 3.51 30.02
CA ASP A 83 -1.49 3.14 31.33
C ASP A 83 -2.41 1.92 31.17
N LEU A 84 -1.80 0.73 31.09
CA LEU A 84 -2.51 -0.51 31.35
C LEU A 84 -2.87 -0.55 32.84
N PRO A 85 -4.14 -0.76 33.23
CA PRO A 85 -4.51 -0.86 34.64
C PRO A 85 -3.70 -1.99 35.28
N ALA A 86 -2.97 -1.67 36.37
CA ALA A 86 -2.02 -2.58 37.03
C ALA A 86 -2.60 -3.96 37.37
N ASP A 87 -3.93 -4.05 37.51
CA ASP A 87 -4.65 -5.26 37.93
C ASP A 87 -5.42 -5.96 36.80
N THR A 88 -5.25 -5.55 35.53
CA THR A 88 -5.84 -6.30 34.41
C THR A 88 -4.90 -7.45 34.04
N PRO A 89 -5.29 -8.73 34.22
CA PRO A 89 -4.47 -9.83 33.74
C PRO A 89 -4.31 -9.68 32.22
N LEU A 90 -3.11 -9.30 31.81
CA LEU A 90 -2.73 -9.23 30.41
C LEU A 90 -2.83 -10.65 29.85
N ASN A 91 -3.86 -10.91 29.06
CA ASN A 91 -3.97 -12.14 28.31
C ASN A 91 -2.97 -12.09 27.14
N VAL A 92 -1.70 -12.33 27.45
CA VAL A 92 -0.59 -12.27 26.50
C VAL A 92 -0.51 -13.57 25.71
N GLY A 93 -0.82 -13.48 24.42
CA GLY A 93 -0.50 -14.53 23.46
C GLY A 93 0.96 -14.42 22.99
N THR A 94 1.56 -15.54 22.61
CA THR A 94 2.83 -15.55 21.88
C THR A 94 2.57 -15.58 20.38
N MET A 95 3.20 -14.68 19.63
CA MET A 95 3.18 -14.72 18.17
C MET A 95 4.37 -15.57 17.70
N GLN A 96 4.08 -16.69 17.06
CA GLN A 96 5.10 -17.57 16.49
C GLN A 96 5.43 -17.11 15.06
N TYR A 97 6.69 -16.71 14.84
CA TYR A 97 7.18 -16.37 13.51
C TYR A 97 7.61 -17.64 12.78
N ARG A 98 7.29 -17.71 11.49
CA ARG A 98 7.72 -18.84 10.67
C ARG A 98 9.20 -18.68 10.30
N PRO A 99 10.01 -19.74 10.38
CA PRO A 99 11.39 -19.70 9.94
C PRO A 99 11.45 -19.49 8.41
N MET A 100 12.44 -18.71 7.96
CA MET A 100 12.70 -18.48 6.54
C MET A 100 13.46 -19.69 5.96
N ARG A 101 12.72 -20.71 5.54
CA ARG A 101 13.28 -21.99 5.07
C ARG A 101 13.66 -22.00 3.60
N HIS A 102 13.16 -21.06 2.80
CA HIS A 102 13.37 -21.02 1.36
C HIS A 102 14.39 -19.94 1.00
N PRO A 103 15.60 -20.30 0.53
CA PRO A 103 16.57 -19.34 0.06
C PRO A 103 16.01 -18.56 -1.14
N VAL A 104 16.07 -17.23 -1.07
CA VAL A 104 15.63 -16.36 -2.17
C VAL A 104 16.85 -15.77 -2.87
N PHE A 105 17.03 -16.12 -4.14
CA PHE A 105 18.07 -15.61 -5.00
C PHE A 105 17.52 -14.55 -5.96
N TYR A 106 18.36 -13.62 -6.38
CA TYR A 106 18.00 -12.59 -7.35
C TYR A 106 19.23 -12.15 -8.17
N PRO A 107 19.03 -11.65 -9.41
CA PRO A 107 20.07 -11.02 -10.22
C PRO A 107 20.73 -9.83 -9.50
N ALA A 108 22.04 -9.66 -9.70
CA ALA A 108 22.82 -8.63 -9.01
C ALA A 108 22.32 -7.19 -9.27
N ASP A 109 21.67 -6.96 -10.41
CA ASP A 109 21.12 -5.67 -10.83
C ASP A 109 19.68 -5.44 -10.34
N LEU A 110 19.02 -6.45 -9.75
CA LEU A 110 17.65 -6.31 -9.25
C LEU A 110 17.51 -5.16 -8.23
N PRO A 111 18.40 -4.97 -7.24
CA PRO A 111 18.30 -3.84 -6.31
C PRO A 111 18.23 -2.47 -7.02
N GLU A 112 19.02 -2.25 -8.06
CA GLU A 112 19.00 -1.01 -8.84
C GLU A 112 17.70 -0.84 -9.63
N GLN A 113 17.15 -1.94 -10.17
CA GLN A 113 15.82 -1.91 -10.80
C GLN A 113 14.73 -1.51 -9.78
N LEU A 114 14.85 -1.99 -8.53
CA LEU A 114 13.88 -1.71 -7.46
C LEU A 114 13.86 -0.24 -7.03
N GLU A 115 14.99 0.46 -7.09
CA GLU A 115 15.05 1.89 -6.76
C GLU A 115 14.19 2.75 -7.68
N ARG A 116 13.95 2.29 -8.91
CA ARG A 116 13.11 2.99 -9.91
C ARG A 116 11.62 2.93 -9.57
N HIS A 117 11.21 2.01 -8.72
CA HIS A 117 9.80 1.84 -8.35
C HIS A 117 9.38 2.72 -7.17
N GLN A 118 8.09 3.07 -7.15
CA GLN A 118 7.50 3.87 -6.08
C GLN A 118 7.70 3.22 -4.70
N PRO A 119 7.81 4.01 -3.61
CA PRO A 119 8.02 3.49 -2.25
C PRO A 119 7.00 2.40 -1.83
N VAL A 120 5.75 2.51 -2.29
CA VAL A 120 4.70 1.52 -2.02
C VAL A 120 5.05 0.14 -2.58
N VAL A 121 5.59 0.08 -3.80
CA VAL A 121 5.98 -1.19 -4.46
C VAL A 121 7.13 -1.83 -3.70
N ARG A 122 8.15 -1.03 -3.32
CA ARG A 122 9.30 -1.52 -2.54
C ARG A 122 8.88 -2.10 -1.20
N LYS A 123 8.00 -1.42 -0.45
CA LYS A 123 7.47 -1.93 0.83
C LYS A 123 6.70 -3.25 0.65
N ARG A 124 5.89 -3.35 -0.41
CA ARG A 124 5.11 -4.56 -0.71
C ARG A 124 6.01 -5.71 -1.16
N LEU A 125 7.08 -5.41 -1.88
CA LEU A 125 8.08 -6.40 -2.25
C LEU A 125 8.75 -7.01 -1.02
N THR A 126 9.18 -6.21 -0.04
CA THR A 126 9.78 -6.74 1.20
C THR A 126 8.87 -7.77 1.87
N VAL A 127 7.57 -7.49 1.95
CA VAL A 127 6.58 -8.43 2.49
C VAL A 127 6.48 -9.68 1.60
N ALA A 128 6.40 -9.52 0.28
CA ALA A 128 6.33 -10.66 -0.65
C ALA A 128 7.57 -11.58 -0.54
N LEU A 129 8.76 -11.00 -0.42
CA LEU A 129 10.01 -11.75 -0.24
C LEU A 129 10.03 -12.51 1.08
N GLN A 130 9.58 -11.90 2.19
CA GLN A 130 9.45 -12.58 3.48
C GLN A 130 8.48 -13.77 3.40
N HIS A 131 7.34 -13.59 2.72
CA HIS A 131 6.39 -14.68 2.49
C HIS A 131 7.00 -15.79 1.64
N LEU A 132 7.73 -15.46 0.58
CA LEU A 132 8.43 -16.46 -0.23
C LEU A 132 9.47 -17.22 0.58
N ALA A 133 10.27 -16.50 1.37
CA ALA A 133 11.30 -17.11 2.21
C ALA A 133 10.70 -18.02 3.29
N ALA A 134 9.53 -17.69 3.83
CA ALA A 134 8.86 -18.51 4.85
C ALA A 134 8.07 -19.70 4.26
N GLU A 135 7.38 -19.52 3.13
CA GLU A 135 6.35 -20.45 2.62
C GLU A 135 6.66 -21.08 1.26
N GLY A 136 7.68 -20.58 0.57
CA GLY A 136 8.02 -20.98 -0.79
C GLY A 136 7.05 -20.44 -1.86
N ARG A 137 6.04 -19.67 -1.44
CA ARG A 137 5.00 -19.06 -2.28
C ARG A 137 4.40 -17.85 -1.60
N THR A 138 3.89 -16.91 -2.38
CA THR A 138 2.98 -15.88 -1.86
C THR A 138 1.54 -16.39 -1.87
N THR A 139 0.61 -15.61 -1.33
CA THR A 139 -0.82 -15.90 -1.38
C THR A 139 -1.40 -15.83 -2.79
N TRP A 140 -0.83 -15.00 -3.67
CA TRP A 140 -1.32 -14.78 -5.04
C TRP A 140 -0.24 -15.19 -6.03
N VAL A 141 -0.31 -16.45 -6.49
CA VAL A 141 0.62 -17.00 -7.46
C VAL A 141 -0.14 -17.45 -8.69
N LYS A 142 0.15 -16.84 -9.84
CA LYS A 142 -0.30 -17.35 -11.14
C LYS A 142 0.92 -17.86 -11.91
N GLY A 143 0.81 -19.05 -12.49
CA GLY A 143 1.76 -19.50 -13.50
C GLY A 143 1.67 -18.58 -14.72
N CYS A 144 2.82 -18.23 -15.28
CA CYS A 144 2.88 -17.52 -16.54
C CYS A 144 2.57 -18.51 -17.69
N LYS A 145 1.91 -18.04 -18.75
CA LYS A 145 1.53 -18.84 -19.92
C LYS A 145 2.40 -18.45 -21.12
N GLY A 146 2.59 -19.38 -22.05
CA GLY A 146 3.40 -19.20 -23.26
C GLY A 146 4.73 -19.94 -23.18
N SER A 147 5.24 -20.40 -24.33
CA SER A 147 6.44 -21.26 -24.41
C SER A 147 7.70 -20.62 -23.80
N GLY A 148 7.82 -19.29 -23.83
CA GLY A 148 8.94 -18.57 -23.21
C GLY A 148 8.78 -18.28 -21.71
N ASN A 149 7.59 -18.52 -21.13
CA ASN A 149 7.27 -18.15 -19.76
C ASN A 149 6.86 -19.35 -18.89
N GLU A 150 6.95 -20.56 -19.42
CA GLU A 150 6.59 -21.78 -18.69
C GLU A 150 7.49 -21.95 -17.46
N GLY A 151 6.91 -22.38 -16.34
CA GLY A 151 7.63 -22.53 -15.06
C GLY A 151 7.84 -21.23 -14.27
N TRP A 152 7.66 -20.05 -14.88
CA TRP A 152 7.63 -18.77 -14.16
C TRP A 152 6.32 -18.56 -13.41
N ARG A 153 6.42 -17.88 -12.27
CA ARG A 153 5.33 -17.51 -11.38
C ARG A 153 5.31 -16.01 -11.20
N ARG A 154 4.11 -15.43 -11.15
CA ARG A 154 3.91 -14.01 -10.85
C ARG A 154 3.06 -13.80 -9.61
N SER A 155 3.43 -12.79 -8.82
CA SER A 155 2.72 -12.36 -7.62
C SER A 155 2.49 -10.86 -7.62
N GLY A 156 1.24 -10.44 -7.40
CA GLY A 156 0.87 -9.02 -7.40
C GLY A 156 1.48 -8.29 -6.20
N LEU A 157 2.14 -7.16 -6.45
CA LEU A 157 2.71 -6.30 -5.41
C LEU A 157 1.81 -5.11 -5.09
N ASP A 158 1.18 -4.53 -6.11
CA ASP A 158 0.29 -3.37 -5.99
C ASP A 158 -0.99 -3.60 -6.81
N GLY A 159 -1.88 -4.43 -6.26
CA GLY A 159 -3.10 -4.89 -6.94
C GLY A 159 -2.75 -5.73 -8.18
N TYR A 160 -2.73 -5.07 -9.34
CA TYR A 160 -2.42 -5.65 -10.65
C TYR A 160 -1.45 -4.81 -11.49
N ALA A 161 -0.89 -3.72 -10.94
CA ALA A 161 0.00 -2.83 -11.68
C ALA A 161 1.44 -3.34 -11.73
N HIS A 162 1.89 -4.02 -10.67
CA HIS A 162 3.25 -4.55 -10.54
C HIS A 162 3.22 -6.00 -10.10
N TYR A 163 4.11 -6.80 -10.68
CA TYR A 163 4.27 -8.21 -10.40
C TYR A 163 5.71 -8.53 -10.02
N LEU A 164 5.86 -9.30 -8.95
CA LEU A 164 7.07 -10.03 -8.67
C LEU A 164 7.07 -11.31 -9.52
N CYS A 165 8.08 -11.47 -10.38
CA CYS A 165 8.25 -12.64 -11.22
C CYS A 165 9.39 -13.49 -10.69
N GLY A 166 9.12 -14.78 -10.43
CA GLY A 166 10.12 -15.71 -9.93
C GLY A 166 9.81 -17.15 -10.29
N ALA A 167 10.75 -18.05 -10.08
CA ALA A 167 10.61 -19.48 -10.34
C ALA A 167 11.29 -20.29 -9.23
N PRO A 168 10.66 -21.35 -8.70
CA PRO A 168 11.32 -22.26 -7.78
C PRO A 168 12.37 -23.09 -8.51
N LYS A 169 13.41 -23.52 -7.80
CA LYS A 169 14.35 -24.52 -8.32
C LYS A 169 13.59 -25.74 -8.84
N GLY A 170 13.99 -26.20 -10.03
CA GLY A 170 13.36 -27.32 -10.75
C GLY A 170 12.37 -26.88 -11.83
N SER A 171 11.87 -25.64 -11.79
CA SER A 171 11.14 -25.06 -12.92
C SER A 171 12.05 -24.89 -14.13
N GLU A 172 11.51 -25.12 -15.34
CA GLU A 172 12.25 -25.07 -16.61
C GLU A 172 13.26 -23.90 -16.75
N PRO A 173 12.89 -22.62 -16.52
CA PRO A 173 13.79 -21.49 -16.70
C PRO A 173 15.00 -21.48 -15.75
N VAL A 174 14.92 -22.20 -14.63
CA VAL A 174 15.94 -22.18 -13.56
C VAL A 174 16.46 -23.58 -13.22
N ARG A 175 16.02 -24.60 -13.97
CA ARG A 175 16.39 -26.00 -13.73
C ARG A 175 17.89 -26.21 -13.86
N HIS A 176 18.51 -25.50 -14.81
CA HIS A 176 19.93 -25.59 -15.15
C HIS A 176 20.85 -24.85 -14.17
N LEU A 177 20.32 -23.95 -13.33
CA LEU A 177 21.12 -23.18 -12.38
C LEU A 177 21.49 -24.01 -11.16
N ASP A 178 22.70 -23.83 -10.63
CA ASP A 178 23.14 -24.50 -9.40
C ASP A 178 22.58 -23.77 -8.16
N LEU A 179 21.33 -24.10 -7.81
CA LEU A 179 20.62 -23.55 -6.66
C LEU A 179 20.14 -24.69 -5.74
N PRO A 180 20.04 -24.45 -4.41
CA PRO A 180 19.44 -25.39 -3.47
C PRO A 180 18.03 -25.83 -3.87
N GLN A 181 17.63 -27.03 -3.47
CA GLN A 181 16.37 -27.66 -3.91
C GLN A 181 15.11 -26.85 -3.54
N ASP A 182 15.14 -26.13 -2.42
CA ASP A 182 14.07 -25.31 -1.89
C ASP A 182 14.20 -23.82 -2.26
N ALA A 183 15.19 -23.48 -3.08
CA ALA A 183 15.48 -22.12 -3.48
C ALA A 183 14.46 -21.57 -4.47
N ILE A 184 14.30 -20.25 -4.43
CA ILE A 184 13.44 -19.49 -5.33
C ILE A 184 14.30 -18.41 -5.98
N LEU A 185 14.32 -18.38 -7.31
CA LEU A 185 14.92 -17.29 -8.05
C LEU A 185 13.87 -16.23 -8.36
N ILE A 186 14.13 -14.99 -7.98
CA ILE A 186 13.40 -13.82 -8.47
C ILE A 186 14.05 -13.36 -9.76
N GLY A 187 13.31 -13.34 -10.86
CA GLY A 187 13.82 -12.86 -12.14
C GLY A 187 13.72 -11.34 -12.28
N ALA A 188 12.58 -10.77 -11.89
CA ALA A 188 12.32 -9.34 -12.06
C ALA A 188 11.12 -8.86 -11.24
N VAL A 189 11.01 -7.54 -11.08
CA VAL A 189 9.74 -6.87 -10.83
C VAL A 189 9.29 -6.22 -12.13
N ARG A 190 8.10 -6.59 -12.61
CA ARG A 190 7.55 -6.10 -13.90
C ARG A 190 6.29 -5.29 -13.68
N GLU A 191 6.13 -4.25 -14.47
CA GLU A 191 4.85 -3.56 -14.62
C GLU A 191 3.88 -4.41 -15.45
N HIS A 192 2.57 -4.23 -15.28
CA HIS A 192 1.56 -5.00 -15.97
C HIS A 192 1.66 -4.93 -17.50
N ASP A 193 1.99 -3.75 -17.99
CA ASP A 193 2.08 -3.42 -19.41
C ASP A 193 3.48 -3.72 -19.98
N ASP A 194 4.42 -4.16 -19.14
CA ASP A 194 5.76 -4.55 -19.58
C ASP A 194 5.78 -5.99 -20.09
N HIS A 195 5.61 -6.11 -21.41
CA HIS A 195 5.67 -7.38 -22.15
C HIS A 195 7.04 -7.67 -22.76
N ARG A 196 8.11 -6.97 -22.33
CA ARG A 196 9.45 -7.27 -22.84
C ARG A 196 9.80 -8.75 -22.60
N PRO A 197 10.45 -9.42 -23.58
CA PRO A 197 10.87 -10.82 -23.43
C PRO A 197 11.73 -11.00 -22.17
#